data_AF-A0A1V5ZRF2-F1
#
_entry.id   AF-A0A1V5ZRF2-F1
#
_cell.length_a   1.000
_cell.length_b   1.000
_cell.length_c   1.000
_cell.angle_alpha   90.00
_cell.angle_beta   90.00
_cell.angle_gamma   90.00
#
_symmetry.space_group_name_H-M   'P 1'
#
loop_
_entity.id
_entity.type
_entity.pdbx_description
1 polymer ?
#
loop_
_entity_poly.entity_id
_entity_poly.type
_entity_poly.pdbx_seq_one_letter_code
_entity_poly.pdbx_strand_id
1 'polypeptide(L)' 'MDIGTDKVSDEILNQIPHHQVNIIDPDQVYTSGEWQKDAKKQIKEIQSR' A
#
# COMPACT_ATOMS: atom_id res chain seq x y z
N MET A 1 8.87 8.31 -4.67
CA MET A 1 9.27 8.66 -3.27
C MET A 1 9.70 7.37 -2.63
N ASP A 2 10.98 7.05 -2.66
CA ASP A 2 11.42 5.66 -2.41
C ASP A 2 12.55 5.64 -1.38
N ILE A 3 13.68 6.30 -1.66
CA ILE A 3 14.77 6.47 -0.68
C ILE A 3 14.29 7.24 0.57
N GLY A 4 13.62 8.38 0.38
CA GLY A 4 13.20 9.24 1.49
C GLY A 4 12.08 8.67 2.37
N THR A 5 11.44 7.58 1.96
CA THR A 5 10.38 6.87 2.70
C THR A 5 10.83 5.46 3.11
N ASP A 6 12.10 5.13 2.87
CA ASP A 6 12.70 3.83 3.15
C ASP A 6 11.88 2.66 2.59
N LYS A 7 11.35 2.81 1.37
CA LYS A 7 10.62 1.71 0.72
C LYS A 7 11.57 0.55 0.43
N VAL A 8 11.09 -0.66 0.65
CA VAL A 8 11.76 -1.88 0.23
C VAL A 8 11.95 -1.90 -1.29
N SER A 9 12.96 -2.63 -1.76
CA SER A 9 13.27 -2.74 -3.18
C SER A 9 12.19 -3.48 -3.97
N ASP A 10 12.14 -3.24 -5.27
CA ASP A 10 11.23 -3.95 -6.18
C ASP A 10 11.46 -5.48 -6.13
N GLU A 11 12.70 -5.91 -5.92
CA GLU A 11 13.02 -7.33 -5.74
C GLU A 11 12.26 -7.96 -4.56
N ILE A 12 12.12 -7.24 -3.45
CA ILE A 12 11.35 -7.68 -2.27
C ILE A 12 9.84 -7.54 -2.53
N LEU A 13 9.41 -6.44 -3.17
CA LEU A 13 7.99 -6.24 -3.51
C LEU A 13 7.43 -7.35 -4.40
N ASN A 14 8.26 -7.93 -5.27
CA ASN A 14 7.87 -9.02 -6.17
C ASN A 14 7.83 -10.40 -5.50
N GLN A 15 8.38 -10.57 -4.29
CA GLN A 15 8.40 -11.86 -3.59
C GLN A 15 7.10 -12.16 -2.84
N ILE A 16 6.46 -11.14 -2.26
CA ILE A 16 5.21 -11.26 -1.52
C ILE A 16 4.24 -10.12 -1.89
N PRO A 17 2.92 -10.36 -1.94
CA PRO A 17 1.97 -9.31 -2.27
C PRO A 17 1.96 -8.20 -1.21
N HIS A 18 2.33 -6.98 -1.63
CA HIS A 18 2.21 -5.78 -0.80
C HIS A 18 0.96 -5.00 -1.19
N HIS A 19 0.22 -4.54 -0.19
CA HIS A 19 -0.88 -3.61 -0.36
C HIS A 19 -0.45 -2.23 0.16
N GLN A 20 -1.08 -1.15 -0.29
CA GLN A 20 -0.84 0.23 0.18
C GLN A 20 0.58 0.77 -0.10
N VAL A 21 1.31 0.20 -1.05
CA VAL A 21 2.60 0.71 -1.54
C VAL A 21 2.43 1.15 -2.99
N ASN A 22 2.92 2.36 -3.34
CA ASN A 22 2.82 2.93 -4.69
C ASN A 22 1.37 3.09 -5.21
N ILE A 23 0.45 3.50 -4.34
CA ILE A 23 -0.99 3.61 -4.66
C ILE A 23 -1.49 5.02 -4.99
N ILE A 24 -0.68 6.05 -4.74
CA ILE A 24 -1.01 7.46 -4.94
C ILE A 24 0.21 8.24 -5.46
N ASP A 25 -0.05 9.37 -6.11
CA ASP A 25 0.98 10.34 -6.49
C ASP A 25 1.34 11.28 -5.32
N PRO A 26 2.57 11.84 -5.27
CA PRO A 26 3.02 12.65 -4.15
C PRO A 26 2.26 13.96 -3.90
N ASP A 27 1.56 14.47 -4.91
CA ASP A 27 0.74 15.68 -4.85
C ASP A 27 -0.72 15.39 -4.43
N GLN A 28 -1.08 14.13 -4.25
CA GLN A 28 -2.39 13.71 -3.80
C GLN A 28 -2.47 13.67 -2.27
N VAL A 29 -3.59 14.16 -1.74
CA VAL A 29 -3.91 13.99 -0.32
C VAL A 29 -4.41 12.56 -0.10
N TYR A 30 -3.86 11.90 0.91
CA TYR A 30 -4.34 10.59 1.36
C TYR A 30 -4.59 10.62 2.86
N THR A 31 -5.84 10.44 3.23
CA THR A 31 -6.33 10.64 4.60
C THR A 31 -6.37 9.34 5.39
N SER A 32 -6.45 9.46 6.72
CA SER A 32 -6.69 8.30 7.59
C SER A 32 -8.01 7.59 7.31
N GLY A 33 -9.04 8.31 6.84
CA GLY A 33 -10.33 7.72 6.46
C GLY A 33 -10.27 6.88 5.19
N GLU A 34 -9.52 7.34 4.18
CA GLU A 34 -9.27 6.59 2.95
C GLU A 34 -8.43 5.34 3.25
N TRP A 35 -7.34 5.50 4.01
CA TRP A 35 -6.53 4.38 4.49
C TRP A 35 -7.37 3.31 5.19
N GLN A 36 -8.27 3.71 6.10
CA GLN A 36 -9.12 2.77 6.83
C GLN A 36 -10.05 2.00 5.88
N LYS A 37 -10.63 2.68 4.88
CA LYS A 37 -11.52 2.07 3.90
C LYS A 37 -10.78 1.04 3.05
N ASP A 38 -9.61 1.39 2.55
CA ASP A 38 -8.79 0.54 1.69
C ASP A 38 -8.27 -0.67 2.46
N ALA A 39 -7.74 -0.46 3.67
CA ALA A 39 -7.27 -1.53 4.54
C ALA A 39 -8.40 -2.53 4.87
N LYS A 40 -9.60 -2.04 5.20
CA LYS A 40 -10.76 -2.92 5.47
C LYS A 40 -11.15 -3.77 4.26
N LYS A 41 -11.06 -3.21 3.05
CA LYS A 41 -11.32 -3.93 1.80
C LYS A 41 -10.28 -5.03 1.59
N GLN A 42 -9.00 -4.70 1.68
CA GLN A 42 -7.88 -5.62 1.48
C GLN A 42 -7.88 -6.75 2.50
N ILE A 43 -8.15 -6.47 3.77
CA ILE A 43 -8.27 -7.50 4.82
C ILE A 43 -9.35 -8.53 4.44
N LYS A 44 -10.53 -8.08 4.01
CA LYS A 44 -11.61 -8.99 3.58
C LYS A 44 -11.20 -9.82 2.37
N GLU A 45 -10.56 -9.20 1.38
CA GLU A 45 -10.08 -9.89 0.19
C GLU A 45 -9.04 -10.96 0.54
N ILE A 46 -8.10 -10.66 1.44
CA ILE A 46 -7.08 -11.61 1.92
C ILE A 46 -7.75 -12.78 2.65
N GLN A 47 -8.69 -12.50 3.55
CA GLN A 47 -9.40 -13.52 4.33
C GLN A 47 -10.32 -14.41 3.48
N SER A 48 -10.72 -13.95 2.30
CA SER A 48 -11.57 -14.71 1.38
C SER A 48 -10.82 -15.62 0.39
N ARG A 49 -9.48 -15.61 0.42
CA ARG A 49 -8.62 -16.48 -0.41
C ARG A 49 -8.40 -17.82 0.28
#